data_AF-A0A953PZ16-F1
#
_entry.id   AF-A0A953PZ16-F1
#
_cell.length_a   1.000
_cell.length_b   1.000
_cell.length_c   1.000
_cell.angle_alpha   90.00
_cell.angle_beta   90.00
_cell.angle_gamma   90.00
#
_symmetry.space_group_name_H-M   'P 1'
#
loop_
_entity.id
_entity.type
_entity.pdbx_description
1 polymer ?
#
loop_
_entity_poly.entity_id
_entity_poly.type
_entity_poly.pdbx_seq_one_letter_code
_entity_poly.pdbx_strand_id
1 'polypeptide(L)'
;MGMGRGRMMRQGRMPPHRARNLLQRLQGLPPAEQERVLKNDPWFQRLPALRQARIRENLGRWNAMTPQQKEIFRERQQILWSLSPRQRQEARDIFPQWRSLAPERRQEVMQAFRHLRDLPPGQRQAFLSSSDVQQRFSPQERDVLHGLAHLLPDRPDGASPQ
;
A
#
# COMPACT_ATOMS: atom_id res chain seq x y z
N MET A 1 -50.66 -1.52 -12.14
CA MET A 1 -49.65 -0.74 -12.86
C MET A 1 -48.34 -0.81 -12.09
N GLY A 2 -47.37 -1.58 -12.59
CA GLY A 2 -46.04 -1.69 -11.99
C GLY A 2 -45.15 -0.55 -12.48
N MET A 3 -44.57 0.22 -11.55
CA MET A 3 -43.46 1.12 -11.86
C MET A 3 -42.24 0.67 -11.08
N GLY A 4 -41.42 -0.15 -11.73
CA GLY A 4 -40.01 -0.26 -11.39
C GLY A 4 -39.33 1.08 -11.67
N ARG A 5 -38.69 1.65 -10.65
CA ARG A 5 -37.79 2.80 -10.83
C ARG A 5 -36.39 2.43 -10.35
N GLY A 6 -35.55 2.20 -11.36
CA GLY A 6 -34.14 2.60 -11.39
C GLY A 6 -33.29 2.20 -10.20
N ARG A 7 -32.81 0.95 -10.20
CA ARG A 7 -31.62 0.57 -9.44
C ARG A 7 -30.46 1.43 -9.97
N MET A 8 -30.13 2.49 -9.23
CA MET A 8 -29.01 3.38 -9.54
C MET A 8 -27.75 2.56 -9.83
N MET A 9 -27.08 2.90 -10.92
CA MET A 9 -25.82 2.34 -11.41
C MET A 9 -24.86 2.05 -10.25
N ARG A 10 -24.73 0.77 -9.90
CA ARG A 10 -23.63 0.32 -9.05
C ARG A 10 -22.34 0.64 -9.79
N GLN A 11 -21.62 1.62 -9.25
CA GLN A 11 -20.30 2.09 -9.66
C GLN A 11 -19.50 0.99 -10.38
N GLY A 12 -18.96 1.30 -11.55
CA GLY A 12 -17.98 0.48 -12.28
C GLY A 12 -16.65 0.34 -11.54
N ARG A 13 -16.68 -0.09 -10.28
CA ARG A 13 -15.52 -0.51 -9.51
C ARG A 13 -15.16 -1.92 -9.96
N MET A 14 -13.98 -2.04 -10.57
CA MET A 14 -13.40 -3.34 -10.87
C MET A 14 -13.15 -4.12 -9.58
N PRO A 15 -13.28 -5.45 -9.59
CA PRO A 15 -12.69 -6.27 -8.56
C PRO A 15 -11.18 -5.96 -8.45
N PRO A 16 -10.64 -5.72 -7.25
CA PRO A 16 -9.26 -5.25 -7.06
C PRO A 16 -8.19 -6.12 -7.75
N HIS A 17 -8.46 -7.42 -7.89
CA HIS A 17 -7.56 -8.38 -8.51
C HIS A 17 -7.37 -8.15 -10.01
N ARG A 18 -8.43 -7.81 -10.77
CA ARG A 18 -8.32 -7.66 -12.23
C ARG A 18 -7.56 -6.38 -12.59
N ALA A 19 -7.76 -5.30 -11.83
CA ALA A 19 -7.06 -4.04 -12.02
C ALA A 19 -5.56 -4.22 -11.81
N ARG A 20 -5.22 -4.97 -10.75
CA ARG A 20 -3.85 -5.36 -10.43
C ARG A 20 -3.21 -6.16 -11.57
N ASN A 21 -3.89 -7.18 -12.09
CA ASN A 21 -3.34 -8.03 -13.16
C ASN A 21 -3.05 -7.24 -14.44
N LEU A 22 -3.94 -6.32 -14.84
CA LEU A 22 -3.72 -5.45 -16.00
C LEU A 22 -2.51 -4.53 -15.79
N LEU A 23 -2.41 -3.89 -14.62
CA LEU A 23 -1.27 -3.01 -14.31
C LEU A 23 0.06 -3.78 -14.26
N GLN A 24 0.07 -4.97 -13.67
CA GLN A 24 1.26 -5.83 -13.63
C GLN A 24 1.72 -6.22 -15.04
N ARG A 25 0.78 -6.55 -15.93
CA ARG A 25 1.09 -6.81 -17.35
C ARG A 25 1.69 -5.57 -18.02
N LEU A 26 1.07 -4.39 -17.84
CA LEU A 26 1.52 -3.16 -18.49
C LEU A 26 2.93 -2.73 -18.06
N GLN A 27 3.27 -2.91 -16.77
CA GLN A 27 4.60 -2.56 -16.24
C GLN A 27 5.76 -3.33 -16.90
N GLY A 28 5.49 -4.50 -17.49
CA GLY A 28 6.48 -5.33 -18.19
C GLY A 28 6.58 -5.05 -19.70
N LEU A 29 5.74 -4.19 -20.26
CA LEU A 29 5.70 -3.90 -21.70
C LEU A 29 6.36 -2.55 -22.02
N PRO A 30 6.97 -2.38 -23.22
CA PRO A 30 7.45 -1.09 -23.68
C PRO A 30 6.28 -0.08 -23.88
N PRO A 31 6.52 1.24 -23.80
CA PRO A 31 5.45 2.25 -23.81
C PRO A 31 4.48 2.16 -25.01
N ALA A 32 5.00 1.84 -26.21
CA ALA A 32 4.17 1.67 -27.40
C ALA A 32 3.20 0.49 -27.28
N GLU A 33 3.63 -0.62 -26.67
CA GLU A 33 2.79 -1.78 -26.44
C GLU A 33 1.80 -1.56 -25.29
N GLN A 34 2.18 -0.79 -24.26
CA GLN A 34 1.26 -0.40 -23.18
C GLN A 34 0.02 0.31 -23.74
N GLU A 35 0.20 1.30 -24.62
CA GLU A 35 -0.94 2.03 -25.20
C GLU A 35 -1.78 1.11 -26.10
N ARG A 36 -1.17 0.15 -26.82
CA ARG A 36 -1.91 -0.85 -27.59
C ARG A 36 -2.76 -1.76 -26.69
N VAL A 37 -2.23 -2.20 -25.56
CA VAL A 37 -2.98 -3.01 -24.59
C VAL A 37 -4.11 -2.20 -23.96
N LEU A 38 -3.87 -0.95 -23.55
CA LEU A 38 -4.90 -0.08 -23.02
C LEU A 38 -6.02 0.20 -24.02
N LYS A 39 -5.67 0.51 -25.28
CA LYS A 39 -6.64 0.73 -26.36
C LYS A 39 -7.50 -0.49 -26.65
N ASN A 40 -6.99 -1.70 -26.45
CA ASN A 40 -7.72 -2.94 -26.72
C ASN A 40 -8.38 -3.56 -25.48
N ASP A 41 -8.17 -3.01 -24.28
CA ASP A 41 -8.76 -3.55 -23.05
C ASP A 41 -10.20 -3.03 -22.84
N PRO A 42 -11.23 -3.90 -22.86
CA PRO A 42 -12.62 -3.47 -22.74
C PRO A 42 -12.94 -2.83 -21.39
N TRP A 43 -12.18 -3.13 -20.34
CA TRP A 43 -12.40 -2.52 -19.03
C TRP A 43 -11.86 -1.09 -19.00
N PHE A 44 -10.66 -0.86 -19.52
CA PHE A 44 -10.05 0.46 -19.59
C PHE A 44 -10.93 1.42 -20.40
N GLN A 45 -11.45 0.98 -21.55
CA GLN A 45 -12.36 1.77 -22.38
C GLN A 45 -13.65 2.17 -21.64
N ARG A 46 -14.13 1.33 -20.72
CA ARG A 46 -15.33 1.59 -19.91
C ARG A 46 -15.09 2.54 -18.74
N LEU A 47 -13.85 2.91 -18.45
CA LEU A 47 -13.55 3.85 -17.38
C LEU A 47 -13.91 5.28 -17.78
N PRO A 48 -14.32 6.13 -16.83
CA PRO A 48 -14.43 7.57 -17.07
C PRO A 48 -13.11 8.16 -17.58
N ALA A 49 -13.17 9.16 -18.47
CA ALA A 49 -11.99 9.76 -19.09
C ALA A 49 -10.92 10.20 -18.07
N LEU A 50 -11.33 10.78 -16.94
CA LEU A 50 -10.42 11.17 -15.86
C LEU A 50 -9.66 9.98 -15.26
N ARG A 51 -10.31 8.82 -15.11
CA ARG A 51 -9.66 7.59 -14.63
C ARG A 51 -8.68 7.04 -15.66
N GLN A 52 -9.05 7.05 -16.95
CA GLN A 52 -8.15 6.65 -18.02
C GLN A 52 -6.89 7.51 -18.06
N ALA A 53 -7.05 8.85 -17.96
CA ALA A 53 -5.95 9.79 -17.93
C ALA A 53 -4.99 9.53 -16.75
N ARG A 54 -5.53 9.31 -15.54
CA ARG A 54 -4.71 8.96 -14.36
C ARG A 54 -3.92 7.66 -14.53
N ILE A 55 -4.49 6.64 -15.18
CA ILE A 55 -3.77 5.39 -15.45
C ILE A 55 -2.61 5.63 -16.42
N ARG A 56 -2.86 6.38 -17.50
CA ARG A 56 -1.80 6.76 -18.47
C ARG A 56 -0.69 7.57 -17.82
N GLU A 57 -1.05 8.55 -16.99
CA GLU A 57 -0.10 9.37 -16.23
C GLU A 57 0.78 8.51 -15.33
N ASN A 58 0.18 7.59 -14.57
CA ASN A 58 0.93 6.68 -13.69
C ASN A 58 1.88 5.77 -14.48
N LEU A 59 1.48 5.29 -15.66
CA LEU A 59 2.36 4.52 -16.55
C LEU A 59 3.49 5.38 -17.12
N GLY A 60 3.21 6.63 -17.51
CA GLY A 60 4.24 7.57 -17.93
C GLY A 60 5.30 7.77 -16.84
N ARG A 61 4.87 7.97 -15.59
CA ARG A 61 5.77 8.04 -14.43
C ARG A 61 6.58 6.77 -14.24
N TRP A 62 5.94 5.60 -14.33
CA TRP A 62 6.63 4.30 -14.25
C TRP A 62 7.70 4.15 -15.34
N ASN A 63 7.38 4.52 -16.58
CA ASN A 63 8.29 4.40 -17.71
C ASN A 63 9.51 5.31 -17.55
N ALA A 64 9.33 6.49 -16.96
CA ALA A 64 10.40 7.45 -16.67
C ALA A 64 11.29 7.05 -15.47
N MET A 65 10.90 6.07 -14.66
CA MET A 65 11.72 5.61 -13.52
C MET A 65 12.98 4.88 -13.97
N THR A 66 14.08 5.10 -13.25
CA THR A 66 15.32 4.34 -13.41
C THR A 66 15.13 2.87 -12.96
N PRO A 67 16.00 1.93 -13.39
CA PRO A 67 15.92 0.54 -12.93
C PRO A 67 15.89 0.41 -11.40
N GLN A 68 16.72 1.17 -10.70
CA GLN A 68 16.77 1.17 -9.23
C GLN A 68 15.46 1.69 -8.60
N GLN A 69 14.87 2.75 -9.15
CA GLN A 69 13.58 3.27 -8.67
C GLN A 69 12.45 2.25 -8.90
N LYS A 70 12.46 1.56 -10.05
CA LYS A 70 11.52 0.48 -10.34
C LYS A 70 11.65 -0.66 -9.35
N GLU A 71 12.87 -1.00 -8.92
CA GLU A 71 13.10 -2.05 -7.94
C GLU A 71 12.55 -1.69 -6.56
N ILE A 72 12.84 -0.49 -6.07
CA ILE A 72 12.26 0.04 -4.81
C ILE A 72 10.72 0.02 -4.87
N PHE A 73 10.14 0.39 -6.02
CA PHE A 73 8.70 0.36 -6.19
C PHE A 73 8.14 -1.08 -6.17
N ARG A 74 8.81 -2.04 -6.81
CA ARG A 74 8.44 -3.47 -6.79
C ARG A 74 8.49 -4.04 -5.38
N GLU A 75 9.55 -3.77 -4.64
CA GLU A 75 9.69 -4.20 -3.25
C GLU A 75 8.52 -3.68 -2.39
N ARG A 76 8.22 -2.38 -2.50
CA ARG A 76 7.07 -1.77 -1.81
C ARG A 76 5.74 -2.36 -2.26
N GLN A 77 5.58 -2.67 -3.54
CA GLN A 77 4.38 -3.33 -4.05
C GLN A 77 4.23 -4.75 -3.50
N GLN A 78 5.31 -5.53 -3.44
CA GLN A 78 5.29 -6.87 -2.87
C GLN A 78 4.87 -6.85 -1.40
N ILE A 79 5.41 -5.91 -0.61
CA ILE A 79 4.99 -5.70 0.78
C ILE A 79 3.49 -5.36 0.86
N LEU A 80 3.00 -4.44 0.04
CA LEU A 80 1.58 -4.08 0.05
C LEU A 80 0.68 -5.26 -0.38
N TRP A 81 1.18 -6.12 -1.26
CA TRP A 81 0.48 -7.30 -1.73
C TRP A 81 0.45 -8.44 -0.71
N SER A 82 1.49 -8.56 0.13
CA SER A 82 1.52 -9.51 1.24
C SER A 82 0.61 -9.11 2.40
N LEU A 83 0.22 -7.83 2.51
CA LEU A 83 -0.76 -7.40 3.51
C LEU A 83 -2.13 -8.08 3.29
N SER A 84 -2.60 -8.73 4.35
CA SER A 84 -3.95 -9.27 4.47
C SER A 84 -5.02 -8.15 4.43
N PRO A 85 -6.29 -8.46 4.11
CA PRO A 85 -7.37 -7.47 4.19
C PRO A 85 -7.46 -6.76 5.55
N ARG A 86 -7.21 -7.50 6.65
CA ARG A 86 -7.16 -6.96 8.01
C ARG A 86 -6.02 -5.95 8.17
N GLN A 87 -4.81 -6.31 7.77
CA GLN A 87 -3.66 -5.39 7.83
C GLN A 87 -3.85 -4.14 6.96
N ARG A 88 -4.52 -4.27 5.80
CA ARG A 88 -4.86 -3.08 4.99
C ARG A 88 -5.86 -2.18 5.67
N GLN A 89 -6.78 -2.73 6.46
CA GLN A 89 -7.72 -1.95 7.24
C GLN A 89 -6.99 -1.24 8.38
N GLU A 90 -6.16 -1.96 9.13
CA GLU A 90 -5.28 -1.40 10.17
C GLU A 90 -4.43 -0.23 9.62
N ALA A 91 -3.84 -0.41 8.44
CA ALA A 91 -3.03 0.62 7.79
C ALA A 91 -3.85 1.89 7.46
N ARG A 92 -5.12 1.72 7.08
CA ARG A 92 -6.02 2.87 6.83
C ARG A 92 -6.41 3.59 8.10
N ASP A 93 -6.55 2.85 9.19
CA ASP A 93 -6.98 3.40 10.47
C ASP A 93 -5.83 4.14 11.18
N ILE A 94 -4.59 3.66 11.03
CA ILE A 94 -3.42 4.30 11.61
C ILE A 94 -2.87 5.47 10.78
N PHE A 95 -3.08 5.47 9.46
CA PHE A 95 -2.50 6.48 8.57
C PHE A 95 -2.89 7.94 8.90
N PRO A 96 -4.15 8.26 9.28
CA PRO A 96 -4.52 9.61 9.72
C PRO A 96 -3.75 10.05 10.97
N GLN A 97 -3.57 9.15 11.95
CA GLN A 97 -2.84 9.45 13.18
C GLN A 97 -1.37 9.72 12.86
N TRP A 98 -0.75 8.85 12.07
CA TRP A 98 0.60 9.05 11.54
C TRP A 98 0.78 10.41 10.87
N ARG A 99 -0.16 10.76 9.98
CA ARG A 99 -0.14 12.03 9.22
C ARG A 99 -0.44 13.26 10.09
N SER A 100 -0.95 13.08 11.30
CA SER A 100 -1.17 14.18 12.24
C SER A 100 0.07 14.50 13.09
N LEU A 101 1.01 13.56 13.22
CA LEU A 101 2.27 13.79 13.96
C LEU A 101 3.11 14.89 13.29
N ALA A 102 3.83 15.67 14.11
CA ALA A 102 4.83 16.61 13.63
C ALA A 102 5.95 15.88 12.86
N PRO A 103 6.59 16.51 11.85
CA PRO A 103 7.60 15.85 11.02
C PRO A 103 8.74 15.19 11.81
N GLU A 104 9.22 15.86 12.86
CA GLU A 104 10.31 15.39 13.72
C GLU A 104 9.88 14.14 14.50
N ARG A 105 8.64 14.16 15.02
CA ARG A 105 8.05 13.03 15.73
C ARG A 105 7.78 11.84 14.82
N ARG A 106 7.43 12.06 13.55
CA ARG A 106 7.38 10.97 12.56
C ARG A 106 8.75 10.33 12.38
N GLN A 107 9.84 11.10 12.34
CA GLN A 107 11.17 10.51 12.19
C GLN A 107 11.52 9.62 13.40
N GLU A 108 11.22 10.07 14.61
CA GLU A 108 11.42 9.31 15.85
C GLU A 108 10.64 7.97 15.83
N VAL A 109 9.36 8.02 15.49
CA VAL A 109 8.52 6.83 15.38
C VAL A 109 8.99 5.92 14.25
N MET A 110 9.43 6.46 13.10
CA MET A 110 10.01 5.64 12.03
C MET A 110 11.29 4.92 12.47
N GLN A 111 12.12 5.54 13.31
CA GLN A 111 13.34 4.91 13.82
C GLN A 111 12.99 3.74 14.74
N ALA A 112 12.06 3.92 15.67
CA ALA A 112 11.57 2.83 16.52
C ALA A 112 10.89 1.72 15.70
N PHE A 113 10.14 2.07 14.66
CA PHE A 113 9.55 1.10 13.75
C PHE A 113 10.59 0.27 12.98
N ARG A 114 11.70 0.87 12.55
CA ARG A 114 12.80 0.11 11.91
C ARG A 114 13.37 -0.93 12.86
N HIS A 115 13.64 -0.54 14.11
CA HIS A 115 14.09 -1.48 15.13
C HIS A 115 13.08 -2.61 15.36
N LEU A 116 11.79 -2.28 15.49
CA LEU A 116 10.71 -3.26 15.60
C LEU A 116 10.66 -4.27 14.44
N ARG A 117 10.92 -3.82 13.22
CA ARG A 117 10.94 -4.67 12.04
C ARG A 117 12.08 -5.70 12.10
N ASP A 118 13.19 -5.33 12.69
CA ASP A 118 14.38 -6.18 12.82
C ASP A 118 14.24 -7.16 14.00
N LEU A 119 13.29 -6.92 14.92
CA LEU A 119 12.98 -7.84 16.02
C LEU A 119 12.11 -9.04 15.58
N PRO A 120 12.37 -10.24 16.17
CA PRO A 120 11.49 -11.40 16.03
C PRO A 120 10.04 -11.09 16.46
N PRO A 121 9.01 -11.69 15.84
CA PRO A 121 7.60 -11.42 16.17
C PRO A 121 7.29 -11.52 17.67
N GLY A 122 7.83 -12.54 18.36
CA GLY A 122 7.63 -12.73 19.80
C GLY A 122 8.27 -11.66 20.69
N GLN A 123 9.26 -10.91 20.18
CA GLN A 123 9.94 -9.86 20.93
C GLN A 123 9.35 -8.46 20.69
N ARG A 124 8.55 -8.27 19.63
CA ARG A 124 7.98 -6.96 19.28
C ARG A 124 7.08 -6.40 20.39
N GLN A 125 6.25 -7.25 21.00
CA GLN A 125 5.38 -6.82 22.09
C GLN A 125 6.17 -6.41 23.34
N ALA A 126 7.26 -7.13 23.64
CA ALA A 126 8.14 -6.79 24.76
C ALA A 126 8.83 -5.43 24.53
N PHE A 127 9.31 -5.17 23.31
CA PHE A 127 9.85 -3.86 22.94
C PHE A 127 8.81 -2.75 23.07
N LEU A 128 7.60 -2.94 22.52
CA LEU A 128 6.52 -1.93 22.61
C LEU A 128 6.11 -1.63 24.06
N SER A 129 6.22 -2.62 24.94
CA SER A 129 5.89 -2.51 26.37
C SER A 129 7.08 -2.06 27.22
N SER A 130 8.26 -1.85 26.63
CA SER A 130 9.47 -1.46 27.36
C SER A 130 9.35 -0.07 27.99
N SER A 131 10.02 0.13 29.12
CA SER A 131 10.07 1.44 29.80
C SER A 131 10.61 2.54 28.88
N ASP A 132 11.59 2.23 28.04
CA ASP A 132 12.16 3.17 27.06
C ASP A 132 11.09 3.70 26.08
N VAL A 133 10.27 2.80 25.53
CA VAL A 133 9.18 3.19 24.62
C VAL A 133 8.10 3.99 25.37
N GLN A 134 7.76 3.60 26.60
CA GLN A 134 6.77 4.30 27.41
C GLN A 134 7.19 5.72 27.79
N GLN A 135 8.49 5.95 28.04
CA GLN A 135 9.01 7.27 28.41
C GLN A 135 9.27 8.17 27.20
N ARG A 136 9.70 7.62 26.06
CA ARG A 136 10.09 8.40 24.87
C ARG A 136 8.92 8.80 23.97
N PHE A 137 7.83 8.02 23.98
CA PHE A 137 6.70 8.21 23.07
C PHE A 137 5.41 8.53 23.81
N SER A 138 4.68 9.52 23.31
CA SER A 138 3.35 9.88 23.80
C SER A 138 2.34 8.72 23.57
N PRO A 139 1.17 8.72 24.24
CA PRO A 139 0.14 7.71 23.99
C PRO A 139 -0.22 7.57 22.50
N GLN A 140 -0.40 8.69 21.79
CA GLN A 140 -0.71 8.69 20.37
C GLN A 140 0.42 8.08 19.51
N GLU A 141 1.67 8.37 19.83
CA GLU A 141 2.82 7.82 19.08
C GLU A 141 3.01 6.32 19.33
N ARG A 142 2.69 5.87 20.55
CA ARG A 142 2.68 4.45 20.90
C ARG A 142 1.57 3.73 20.13
N ASP A 143 0.37 4.30 20.06
CA ASP A 143 -0.73 3.73 19.25
C ASP A 143 -0.31 3.57 17.77
N VAL A 144 0.37 4.58 17.22
CA VAL A 144 0.97 4.50 15.88
C VAL A 144 1.99 3.38 15.78
N LEU A 145 2.92 3.25 16.74
CA LEU A 145 3.91 2.17 16.76
C LEU A 145 3.26 0.78 16.84
N HIS A 146 2.23 0.62 17.68
CA HIS A 146 1.46 -0.62 17.79
C HIS A 146 0.75 -0.95 16.48
N GLY A 147 0.06 0.01 15.88
CA GLY A 147 -0.62 -0.17 14.60
C GLY A 147 0.35 -0.52 13.48
N LEU A 148 1.51 0.14 13.41
CA LEU A 148 2.56 -0.18 12.45
C LEU A 148 3.15 -1.58 12.68
N ALA A 149 3.32 -2.01 13.93
CA ALA A 149 3.81 -3.35 14.26
C ALA A 149 2.88 -4.46 13.76
N HIS A 150 1.56 -4.27 13.80
CA HIS A 150 0.58 -5.20 13.22
C HIS A 150 0.64 -5.29 11.68
N LEU A 151 1.21 -4.29 11.01
CA LEU A 151 1.41 -4.32 9.56
C LEU A 151 2.63 -5.16 9.16
N LEU A 152 3.53 -5.43 10.09
CA LEU A 152 4.66 -6.30 9.81
C LEU A 152 4.15 -7.72 9.57
N PRO A 153 4.66 -8.43 8.55
CA PRO A 153 4.34 -9.83 8.39
C PRO A 153 4.82 -10.61 9.63
N ASP A 154 4.02 -11.59 10.06
CA ASP A 154 4.51 -12.70 10.88
C ASP A 154 5.40 -13.57 10.00
N ARG A 155 6.62 -13.08 9.77
CA ARG A 155 7.66 -13.86 9.09
C ARG A 155 8.26 -14.75 10.18
N PRO A 156 8.14 -16.09 10.07
CA PRO A 156 8.87 -16.98 10.96
C PRO A 156 10.36 -16.71 10.80
N ASP A 157 11.08 -16.74 11.91
CA ASP A 157 12.52 -16.48 12.00
C ASP A 157 13.28 -17.27 10.92
N GLY A 158 14.13 -16.59 10.13
CA GLY A 158 15.10 -17.29 9.28
C GLY A 158 15.17 -16.92 7.80
N ALA A 159 14.44 -15.93 7.31
CA ALA A 159 14.77 -15.36 6.01
C ALA A 159 15.38 -13.97 6.23
N SER A 160 16.68 -13.84 6.00
CA SER A 160 17.33 -12.57 5.67
C SER A 160 17.10 -12.29 4.19
N PRO A 161 16.90 -11.04 3.73
CA PRO A 161 17.16 -10.73 2.33
C PRO A 161 18.66 -10.96 2.09
N GLN A 162 19.00 -11.93 1.25
CA GLN A 162 20.34 -12.06 0.68
C GLN A 162 20.59 -10.95 -0.33
#